data_AF-G8SKM3-F1
#
_entry.id   AF-G8SKM3-F1
#
_cell.length_a   1.000
_cell.length_b   1.000
_cell.length_c   1.000
_cell.angle_alpha   90.00
_cell.angle_beta   90.00
_cell.angle_gamma   90.00
#
_symmetry.space_group_name_H-M   'P 1'
#
loop_
_entity.id
_entity.type
_entity.pdbx_description
1 polymer ?
#
loop_
_entity_poly.entity_id
_entity_poly.type
_entity_poly.pdbx_seq_one_letter_code
_entity_poly.pdbx_strand_id
1 'polypeptide(L)'
;MSIAIPSSLVPDGSGVPSVCSRHGEAPAVQKPVKFWSKPPAWALILILFGALPYLIVVWALRKEVRSQAWPFCSECVKLHKNRLLIGLGLIAVLPISLAFPRGDSFGTVVLLALVVALAGAAVLARGSYRMLPGGVVSRDGAQVDFPNSHPAFDAAAQAAYHQAAQRYAAWQAGQHAPYQAPQA
;
A
#
# COMPACT_ATOMS: atom_id res chain seq x y z
N MET A 1 -11.01 -4.15 13.97
CA MET A 1 -11.90 -4.63 12.90
C MET A 1 -11.20 -4.31 11.59
N SER A 2 -11.35 -5.13 10.56
CA SER A 2 -10.78 -4.83 9.24
C SER A 2 -11.87 -4.25 8.35
N ILE A 3 -11.60 -3.13 7.68
CA ILE A 3 -12.48 -2.60 6.65
C ILE A 3 -12.00 -3.04 5.27
N ALA A 4 -12.94 -3.38 4.39
CA ALA A 4 -12.70 -3.68 2.99
C ALA A 4 -13.34 -2.58 2.14
N ILE A 5 -12.55 -1.94 1.27
CA ILE A 5 -13.03 -0.92 0.34
C ILE A 5 -13.12 -1.56 -1.05
N PRO A 6 -14.28 -1.53 -1.72
CA PRO A 6 -14.41 -2.02 -3.10
C PRO A 6 -13.39 -1.35 -4.02
N SER A 7 -12.69 -2.14 -4.83
CA SER A 7 -11.63 -1.65 -5.70
C SER A 7 -12.12 -0.70 -6.78
N SER A 8 -13.42 -0.71 -7.10
CA SER A 8 -14.06 0.24 -8.01
C SER A 8 -14.12 1.67 -7.45
N LEU A 9 -14.10 1.84 -6.13
CA LEU A 9 -14.23 3.14 -5.44
C LEU A 9 -12.88 3.75 -5.02
N VAL A 10 -11.77 3.03 -5.22
CA VAL A 10 -10.42 3.46 -4.83
C VAL A 10 -9.76 4.37 -5.88
N PRO A 11 -9.84 4.09 -7.20
CA PRO A 11 -9.16 4.88 -8.21
C PRO A 11 -9.68 6.30 -8.38
N ASP A 12 -10.99 6.50 -8.24
CA ASP A 12 -11.69 7.78 -8.33
C ASP A 12 -11.71 8.54 -6.99
N GLY A 13 -11.29 7.89 -5.90
CA GLY A 13 -11.26 8.46 -4.55
C GLY A 13 -12.62 8.53 -3.87
N SER A 14 -13.70 8.06 -4.50
CA SER A 14 -15.06 8.16 -3.95
C SER A 14 -15.27 7.30 -2.70
N GLY A 15 -14.53 6.19 -2.60
CA GLY A 15 -14.50 5.30 -1.44
C GLY A 15 -13.31 5.53 -0.52
N VAL A 16 -12.48 6.56 -0.76
CA VAL A 16 -11.31 6.86 0.07
C VAL A 16 -11.68 7.91 1.11
N PRO A 17 -11.73 7.56 2.40
CA PRO A 17 -12.04 8.53 3.47
C PRO A 17 -11.08 9.70 3.46
N SER A 18 -11.52 10.89 3.88
CA SER A 18 -10.63 12.05 4.07
C SER A 18 -9.75 11.97 5.32
N VAL A 19 -9.58 10.79 5.93
CA VAL A 19 -8.76 10.56 7.12
C VAL A 19 -7.68 9.51 6.85
N CYS A 20 -6.55 9.58 7.54
CA CYS A 20 -5.45 8.65 7.35
C CYS A 20 -5.81 7.24 7.85
N SER A 21 -5.54 6.20 7.05
CA SER A 21 -5.85 4.82 7.44
C SER A 21 -5.14 4.33 8.70
N ARG A 22 -3.98 4.90 9.02
CA ARG A 22 -3.15 4.43 10.13
C ARG A 22 -3.39 5.16 11.46
N HIS A 23 -3.61 6.47 11.41
CA HIS A 23 -3.73 7.31 12.62
C HIS A 23 -5.12 7.98 12.74
N GLY A 24 -5.98 7.90 11.73
CA GLY A 24 -7.32 8.49 11.78
C GLY A 24 -7.37 10.02 11.70
N GLU A 25 -6.22 10.68 11.59
CA GLU A 25 -6.13 12.14 11.50
C GLU A 25 -6.46 12.67 10.10
N ALA A 26 -6.74 13.98 10.04
CA ALA A 26 -6.92 14.72 8.79
C ALA A 26 -5.65 14.64 7.90
N PRO A 27 -5.81 14.74 6.57
CA PRO A 27 -4.72 14.57 5.64
C PRO A 27 -3.86 15.83 5.61
N ALA A 28 -2.55 15.67 5.80
CA ALA A 28 -1.58 16.73 5.55
C ALA A 28 -1.14 16.73 4.07
N VAL A 29 -1.06 15.55 3.45
CA VAL A 29 -0.73 15.40 2.03
C VAL A 29 -1.58 14.29 1.41
N GLN A 30 -1.81 14.38 0.10
CA GLN A 30 -2.36 13.29 -0.69
C GLN A 30 -1.33 12.83 -1.72
N LYS A 31 -1.14 11.52 -1.87
CA LYS A 31 -0.18 10.93 -2.82
C LYS A 31 -0.77 9.72 -3.53
N PRO A 32 -0.36 9.44 -4.78
CA PRO A 32 -0.77 8.22 -5.46
C PRO A 32 -0.15 7.00 -4.77
N VAL A 33 -0.96 5.96 -4.57
CA VAL A 33 -0.56 4.71 -3.92
C VAL A 33 -0.99 3.52 -4.78
N LYS A 34 -0.13 2.51 -4.87
CA LYS A 34 -0.44 1.23 -5.51
C LYS A 34 -0.54 0.14 -4.45
N PHE A 35 -1.74 -0.39 -4.24
CA PHE A 35 -2.00 -1.56 -3.41
C PHE A 35 -1.76 -2.83 -4.24
N TRP A 36 -1.23 -3.87 -3.60
CA TRP A 36 -0.97 -5.16 -4.25
C TRP A 36 -1.63 -6.30 -3.50
N SER A 37 -1.97 -7.35 -4.24
CA SER A 37 -2.41 -8.60 -3.63
C SER A 37 -1.24 -9.41 -3.07
N LYS A 38 -1.54 -10.22 -2.06
CA LYS A 38 -0.58 -11.22 -1.54
C LYS A 38 -0.38 -12.31 -2.60
N PRO A 39 0.85 -12.82 -2.78
CA PRO A 39 1.06 -13.98 -3.63
C PRO A 39 0.23 -15.16 -3.09
N PRO A 40 -0.28 -16.04 -3.97
CA PRO A 40 -1.00 -17.21 -3.51
C PRO A 40 -0.05 -18.12 -2.73
N ALA A 41 -0.55 -18.74 -1.64
CA ALA A 41 0.29 -19.53 -0.74
C ALA A 41 1.04 -20.68 -1.47
N TRP A 42 0.39 -21.29 -2.47
CA TRP A 42 0.99 -22.35 -3.28
C TRP A 42 2.19 -21.87 -4.10
N ALA A 43 2.28 -20.58 -4.46
CA ALA A 43 3.41 -20.07 -5.24
C ALA A 43 4.74 -20.23 -4.46
N LEU A 44 4.71 -20.30 -3.14
CA LEU A 44 5.92 -20.55 -2.33
C LEU A 44 6.59 -21.89 -2.67
N ILE A 45 5.83 -22.88 -3.18
CA ILE A 45 6.39 -24.16 -3.65
C ILE A 45 7.36 -23.94 -4.82
N LEU A 46 7.11 -22.93 -5.66
CA LEU A 46 7.98 -22.62 -6.81
C LEU A 46 9.38 -22.19 -6.39
N ILE A 47 9.57 -21.72 -5.16
CA ILE A 47 10.89 -21.36 -4.63
C ILE A 47 11.82 -22.58 -4.61
N LEU A 48 11.28 -23.79 -4.39
CA LEU A 48 12.06 -25.04 -4.45
C LEU A 48 12.60 -25.35 -5.86
N PHE A 49 11.92 -24.86 -6.89
CA PHE A 49 12.34 -24.96 -8.28
C PHE A 49 13.19 -23.76 -8.75
N GLY A 50 13.47 -22.82 -7.84
CA GLY A 50 14.28 -21.64 -8.07
C GLY A 50 13.51 -20.32 -7.90
N ALA A 51 14.25 -19.25 -7.64
CA ALA A 51 13.66 -17.92 -7.47
C ALA A 51 13.02 -17.38 -8.76
N LEU A 52 13.55 -17.74 -9.94
CA LEU A 52 13.08 -17.23 -11.23
C LEU A 52 11.62 -17.65 -11.53
N PRO A 53 11.23 -18.94 -11.53
CA PRO A 53 9.83 -19.32 -11.78
C PRO A 53 8.87 -18.73 -10.73
N TYR A 54 9.29 -18.67 -9.45
CA TYR A 54 8.52 -18.00 -8.40
C TYR A 54 8.25 -16.52 -8.74
N LEU A 55 9.29 -15.77 -9.10
CA LEU A 55 9.15 -14.35 -9.43
C LEU A 55 8.24 -14.14 -10.64
N ILE A 56 8.38 -14.93 -11.70
CA ILE A 56 7.53 -14.85 -12.90
C ILE A 56 6.05 -15.03 -12.52
N VAL A 57 5.73 -16.10 -11.79
CA VAL A 57 4.35 -16.41 -11.40
C VAL A 57 3.78 -15.35 -10.46
N VAL A 58 4.55 -14.93 -9.45
CA VAL A 58 4.08 -13.88 -8.53
C VAL A 58 3.84 -12.57 -9.26
N TRP A 59 4.68 -12.19 -10.23
CA TRP A 59 4.49 -10.97 -10.99
C TRP A 59 3.27 -11.06 -11.92
N ALA A 60 3.06 -12.20 -12.58
CA ALA A 60 1.93 -12.44 -13.46
C ALA A 60 0.58 -12.48 -12.72
N LEU A 61 0.53 -13.04 -11.51
CA LEU A 61 -0.72 -13.21 -10.75
C LEU A 61 -1.06 -12.02 -9.84
N ARG A 62 -0.12 -11.08 -9.65
CA ARG A 62 -0.32 -9.97 -8.73
C ARG A 62 -1.36 -9.00 -9.29
N LYS A 63 -2.40 -8.76 -8.51
CA LYS A 63 -3.40 -7.73 -8.80
C LYS A 63 -2.96 -6.42 -8.17
N GLU A 64 -3.19 -5.32 -8.89
CA GLU A 64 -2.92 -3.97 -8.41
C GLU A 64 -4.15 -3.10 -8.45
N VAL A 65 -4.33 -2.30 -7.41
CA VAL A 65 -5.34 -1.23 -7.35
C VAL A 65 -4.59 0.06 -7.07
N ARG A 66 -4.80 1.07 -7.92
CA ARG A 66 -4.13 2.38 -7.80
C ARG A 66 -5.12 3.40 -7.25
N SER A 67 -4.75 4.07 -6.17
CA SER A 67 -5.41 5.29 -5.69
C SER A 67 -4.65 6.49 -6.21
N GLN A 68 -5.35 7.48 -6.78
CA GLN A 68 -4.71 8.69 -7.28
C GLN A 68 -4.30 9.65 -6.16
N ALA A 69 -5.11 9.73 -5.09
CA ALA A 69 -4.96 10.71 -4.03
C ALA A 69 -5.20 10.08 -2.65
N TRP A 70 -4.28 9.22 -2.20
CA TRP A 70 -4.39 8.60 -0.88
C TRP A 70 -4.00 9.59 0.24
N PRO A 71 -4.82 9.75 1.30
CA PRO A 71 -4.57 10.69 2.39
C PRO A 71 -3.51 10.19 3.38
N PHE A 72 -2.53 11.05 3.66
CA PHE A 72 -1.51 10.85 4.68
C PHE A 72 -1.53 11.99 5.68
N CYS A 73 -1.61 11.67 6.97
CA CYS A 73 -1.53 12.67 8.04
C CYS A 73 -0.09 13.14 8.29
N SER A 74 0.06 14.16 9.12
CA SER A 74 1.36 14.75 9.44
C SER A 74 2.32 13.74 10.08
N GLU A 75 1.82 12.83 10.92
CA GLU A 75 2.61 11.78 11.55
C GLU A 75 3.14 10.77 10.53
N CYS A 76 2.32 10.38 9.54
CA CYS A 76 2.76 9.51 8.45
C CYS A 76 3.88 10.15 7.62
N VAL A 77 3.78 11.45 7.36
CA VAL A 77 4.82 12.20 6.63
C VAL A 77 6.10 12.28 7.45
N LYS A 78 6.02 12.53 8.76
CA LYS A 78 7.18 12.50 9.67
C LYS A 78 7.83 11.11 9.69
N LEU A 79 7.02 10.05 9.81
CA LEU A 79 7.51 8.67 9.81
C LEU A 79 8.21 8.31 8.49
N HIS A 80 7.65 8.73 7.35
CA HIS A 80 8.27 8.56 6.05
C HIS A 80 9.65 9.25 5.99
N LYS A 81 9.72 10.53 6.37
CA LYS A 81 10.97 11.30 6.39
C LYS A 81 12.01 10.67 7.32
N ASN A 82 11.64 10.30 8.54
CA ASN A 82 12.55 9.68 9.50
C ASN A 82 13.10 8.35 8.98
N ARG A 83 12.23 7.49 8.42
CA ARG A 83 12.66 6.22 7.82
C ARG A 83 13.55 6.43 6.59
N LEU A 84 13.28 7.47 5.81
CA LEU A 84 14.10 7.84 4.66
C LEU A 84 15.51 8.27 5.10
N LEU A 85 15.61 9.14 6.11
CA LEU A 85 16.89 9.58 6.67
C LEU A 85 17.67 8.42 7.30
N ILE A 86 17.03 7.63 8.17
CA ILE A 86 17.66 6.47 8.81
C ILE A 86 18.10 5.45 7.75
N GLY A 87 17.23 5.11 6.81
CA GLY A 87 17.52 4.12 5.79
C GLY A 87 18.66 4.56 4.86
N LEU A 88 18.70 5.82 4.44
CA LEU A 88 19.82 6.38 3.67
C LEU A 88 21.12 6.38 4.48
N GLY A 89 21.07 6.78 5.75
CA GLY A 89 22.24 6.76 6.63
C GLY A 89 22.84 5.36 6.77
N LEU A 90 21.99 4.33 6.95
CA LEU A 90 22.44 2.94 7.03
C LEU A 90 23.03 2.43 5.70
N ILE A 91 22.44 2.80 4.55
CA ILE A 91 22.96 2.41 3.23
C ILE A 91 24.31 3.09 2.96
N ALA A 92 24.50 4.33 3.40
CA ALA A 92 25.74 5.07 3.20
C ALA A 92 26.96 4.45 3.91
N VAL A 93 26.75 3.57 4.90
CA VAL A 93 27.85 2.83 5.56
C VAL A 93 28.62 1.95 4.58
N LEU A 94 27.96 1.38 3.57
CA LEU A 94 28.60 0.50 2.60
C LEU A 94 29.69 1.20 1.77
N PRO A 95 29.42 2.32 1.04
CA PRO A 95 30.49 3.02 0.32
C PRO A 95 31.57 3.58 1.25
N ILE A 96 31.22 3.99 2.48
CA ILE A 96 32.21 4.45 3.47
C ILE A 96 33.17 3.31 3.86
N SER A 97 32.66 2.08 4.02
CA SER A 97 33.48 0.91 4.35
C SER A 97 34.55 0.61 3.30
N LEU A 98 34.28 0.95 2.02
CA LEU A 98 35.22 0.74 0.92
C LEU A 98 36.38 1.73 0.90
N ALA A 99 36.29 2.82 1.65
CA ALA A 99 37.37 3.80 1.81
C ALA A 99 38.39 3.43 2.90
N PHE A 100 38.13 2.37 3.68
CA PHE A 100 39.06 1.93 4.72
C PHE A 100 40.31 1.25 4.12
N PRO A 101 41.47 1.35 4.80
CA PRO A 101 42.69 0.65 4.39
C PRO A 101 42.46 -0.85 4.25
N ARG A 102 43.00 -1.45 3.19
CA ARG A 102 42.94 -2.90 2.98
C ARG A 102 43.93 -3.59 3.92
N GLY A 103 43.41 -4.18 4.98
CA GLY A 103 44.14 -5.06 5.90
C GLY A 103 43.33 -6.32 6.22
N ASP A 104 43.81 -7.13 7.17
CA ASP A 104 43.24 -8.45 7.48
C ASP A 104 41.75 -8.42 7.87
N SER A 105 41.28 -7.30 8.41
CA SER A 105 39.88 -7.09 8.82
C SER A 105 38.98 -6.49 7.73
N PHE A 106 39.52 -6.15 6.55
CA PHE A 106 38.77 -5.45 5.50
C PHE A 106 37.54 -6.24 5.04
N GLY A 107 37.68 -7.55 4.82
CA GLY A 107 36.56 -8.42 4.43
C GLY A 107 35.42 -8.43 5.45
N THR A 108 35.75 -8.52 6.75
CA THR A 108 34.78 -8.50 7.84
C THR A 108 34.04 -7.17 7.92
N VAL A 109 34.76 -6.05 7.76
CA VAL A 109 34.17 -4.71 7.78
C VAL A 109 33.19 -4.52 6.61
N VAL A 110 33.57 -4.94 5.40
CA VAL A 110 32.70 -4.85 4.22
C VAL A 110 31.45 -5.74 4.38
N LEU A 111 31.59 -6.95 4.92
CA LEU A 111 30.46 -7.85 5.14
C LEU A 111 29.48 -7.27 6.17
N LEU A 112 29.99 -6.70 7.27
CA LEU A 112 29.14 -6.05 8.27
C LEU A 112 28.43 -4.82 7.67
N ALA A 113 29.15 -4.01 6.88
CA ALA A 113 28.56 -2.87 6.18
C ALA A 113 27.47 -3.29 5.18
N LEU A 114 27.62 -4.43 4.50
CA LEU A 114 26.60 -4.99 3.64
C LEU A 114 25.33 -5.37 4.42
N VAL A 115 25.47 -6.03 5.56
CA VAL A 115 24.32 -6.39 6.42
C VAL A 115 23.60 -5.12 6.91
N VAL A 116 24.35 -4.10 7.33
CA VAL A 116 23.80 -2.80 7.74
C VAL A 116 23.07 -2.12 6.58
N ALA A 117 23.64 -2.14 5.36
CA ALA A 117 23.01 -1.57 4.18
C ALA A 117 21.71 -2.31 3.80
N LEU A 118 21.67 -3.64 3.92
CA LEU A 118 20.43 -4.42 3.72
C LEU A 118 19.35 -4.06 4.75
N ALA A 119 19.73 -3.86 6.01
CA ALA A 119 18.81 -3.35 7.03
C ALA A 119 18.30 -1.95 6.68
N GLY A 120 19.18 -1.07 6.20
CA GLY A 120 18.83 0.26 5.68
C GLY A 120 17.82 0.21 4.54
N ALA A 121 18.05 -0.68 3.56
CA ALA A 121 17.13 -0.90 2.45
C ALA A 121 15.76 -1.40 2.93
N ALA A 122 15.72 -2.30 3.92
CA ALA A 122 14.47 -2.77 4.52
C ALA A 122 13.71 -1.64 5.24
N VAL A 123 14.42 -0.74 5.93
CA VAL A 123 13.84 0.46 6.57
C VAL A 123 13.27 1.40 5.51
N LEU A 124 13.99 1.67 4.42
CA LEU A 124 13.49 2.49 3.30
C LEU A 124 12.23 1.89 2.67
N ALA A 125 12.25 0.59 2.36
CA ALA A 125 11.12 -0.10 1.75
C ALA A 125 9.85 0.01 2.61
N ARG A 126 9.99 -0.17 3.93
CA ARG A 126 8.90 0.00 4.91
C ARG A 126 8.50 1.45 5.12
N GLY A 127 9.39 2.40 4.84
CA GLY A 127 9.12 3.83 4.90
C GLY A 127 8.39 4.38 3.68
N SER A 128 8.34 3.65 2.56
CA SER A 128 7.70 4.13 1.34
C SER A 128 6.20 4.41 1.54
N TYR A 129 5.69 5.50 0.94
CA TYR A 129 4.26 5.84 0.92
C TYR A 129 3.35 4.69 0.45
N ARG A 130 3.94 3.72 -0.23
CA ARG A 130 3.26 2.54 -0.72
C ARG A 130 2.92 1.52 0.36
N MET A 131 3.77 1.38 1.38
CA MET A 131 3.58 0.43 2.48
C MET A 131 2.87 1.05 3.70
N LEU A 132 2.96 2.38 3.84
CA LEU A 132 2.40 3.11 4.98
C LEU A 132 0.90 2.88 5.23
N PRO A 133 0.03 2.85 4.21
CA PRO A 133 -1.41 2.68 4.42
C PRO A 133 -1.83 1.30 4.91
N GLY A 134 -0.98 0.28 4.74
CA GLY A 134 -1.23 -1.11 5.17
C GLY A 134 -2.31 -1.86 4.38
N GLY A 135 -2.82 -1.30 3.28
CA GLY A 135 -3.85 -1.93 2.45
C GLY A 135 -3.31 -3.11 1.62
N VAL A 136 -4.09 -4.17 1.54
CA VAL A 136 -3.80 -5.38 0.75
C VAL A 136 -4.95 -5.62 -0.20
N VAL A 137 -4.65 -5.83 -1.48
CA VAL A 137 -5.69 -6.20 -2.44
C VAL A 137 -6.08 -7.67 -2.22
N SER A 138 -7.39 -7.92 -2.20
CA SER A 138 -7.97 -9.27 -2.29
C SER A 138 -7.44 -10.05 -3.51
N ARG A 139 -7.55 -11.39 -3.48
CA ARG A 139 -6.99 -12.23 -4.55
C ARG A 139 -7.71 -12.07 -5.90
N ASP A 140 -9.02 -11.87 -5.85
CA ASP A 140 -9.86 -11.57 -7.00
C ASP A 140 -9.71 -10.11 -7.48
N GLY A 141 -9.20 -9.23 -6.62
CA GLY A 141 -9.04 -7.81 -6.92
C GLY A 141 -10.33 -7.00 -6.71
N ALA A 142 -11.36 -7.59 -6.09
CA ALA A 142 -12.66 -6.95 -5.88
C ALA A 142 -12.62 -5.86 -4.80
N GLN A 143 -11.72 -6.01 -3.82
CA GLN A 143 -11.60 -5.09 -2.68
C GLN A 143 -10.16 -4.91 -2.19
N VAL A 144 -9.91 -3.82 -1.47
CA VAL A 144 -8.68 -3.53 -0.73
C VAL A 144 -8.98 -3.63 0.75
N ASP A 145 -8.34 -4.60 1.41
CA ASP A 145 -8.50 -4.89 2.83
C ASP A 145 -7.48 -4.11 3.65
N PHE A 146 -7.95 -3.49 4.73
CA PHE A 146 -7.12 -2.78 5.71
C PHE A 146 -7.20 -3.51 7.05
N PRO A 147 -6.30 -4.48 7.32
CA PRO A 147 -6.41 -5.33 8.51
C PRO A 147 -6.12 -4.59 9.82
N ASN A 148 -5.35 -3.51 9.76
CA ASN A 148 -4.90 -2.73 10.92
C ASN A 148 -5.19 -1.23 10.73
N SER A 149 -6.37 -0.90 10.20
CA SER A 149 -6.81 0.48 10.08
C SER A 149 -7.23 1.07 11.42
N HIS A 150 -7.15 2.40 11.50
CA HIS A 150 -7.63 3.16 12.65
C HIS A 150 -9.17 3.16 12.70
N PRO A 151 -9.82 3.09 13.87
CA PRO A 151 -11.29 3.08 13.97
C PRO A 151 -11.98 4.28 13.30
N ALA A 152 -11.37 5.47 13.38
CA ALA A 152 -11.89 6.66 12.68
C ALA A 152 -11.89 6.51 11.16
N PHE A 153 -10.89 5.81 10.61
CA PHE A 153 -10.85 5.47 9.20
C PHE A 153 -11.92 4.44 8.85
N ASP A 154 -12.11 3.42 9.68
CA ASP A 154 -13.15 2.40 9.46
C ASP A 154 -14.55 3.04 9.42
N ALA A 155 -14.85 3.90 10.39
CA ALA A 155 -16.12 4.63 10.45
C ALA A 155 -16.32 5.53 9.22
N ALA A 156 -15.28 6.27 8.82
CA ALA A 156 -15.35 7.15 7.66
C ALA A 156 -15.46 6.36 6.34
N ALA A 157 -14.82 5.20 6.23
CA ALA A 157 -14.92 4.30 5.07
C ALA A 157 -16.31 3.68 4.95
N GLN A 158 -16.90 3.24 6.07
CA GLN A 158 -18.28 2.75 6.09
C GLN A 158 -19.26 3.85 5.68
N ALA A 159 -19.10 5.07 6.22
CA ALA A 159 -19.93 6.21 5.83
C ALA A 159 -19.81 6.53 4.34
N ALA A 160 -18.59 6.55 3.79
CA ALA A 160 -18.36 6.77 2.36
C ALA A 160 -19.00 5.68 1.50
N TYR A 161 -18.92 4.41 1.93
CA TYR A 161 -19.57 3.29 1.25
C TYR A 161 -21.09 3.44 1.21
N HIS A 162 -21.73 3.77 2.35
CA HIS A 162 -23.17 4.00 2.40
C HIS A 162 -23.61 5.16 1.51
N GLN A 163 -22.85 6.25 1.48
CA GLN A 163 -23.12 7.38 0.59
C GLN A 163 -22.98 7.00 -0.89
N ALA A 164 -21.95 6.23 -1.26
CA ALA A 164 -21.77 5.75 -2.63
C ALA A 164 -22.92 4.84 -3.06
N ALA A 165 -23.37 3.92 -2.18
CA ALA A 165 -24.52 3.05 -2.42
C ALA A 165 -25.82 3.85 -2.62
N GLN A 166 -26.07 4.87 -1.79
CA GLN A 166 -27.23 5.75 -1.93
C GLN A 166 -27.21 6.53 -3.25
N ARG A 167 -26.05 7.05 -3.66
CA ARG A 167 -25.90 7.75 -4.94
C ARG A 167 -26.19 6.83 -6.13
N TYR A 168 -25.71 5.60 -6.07
CA TYR A 168 -25.97 4.61 -7.11
C TYR A 168 -27.47 4.27 -7.21
N ALA A 169 -28.14 4.05 -6.08
CA ALA A 169 -29.58 3.80 -6.03
C ALA A 169 -30.39 4.98 -6.59
N ALA A 170 -30.03 6.22 -6.23
CA ALA A 170 -30.68 7.42 -6.75
C ALA A 170 -30.51 7.57 -8.27
N TRP A 171 -29.31 7.27 -8.78
CA TRP A 171 -29.05 7.28 -10.22
C TRP A 171 -29.88 6.23 -10.96
N GLN A 172 -29.97 5.01 -10.44
CA GLN A 172 -30.80 3.95 -11.03
C GLN A 172 -32.28 4.34 -11.07
N ALA A 173 -32.83 4.89 -9.97
CA ALA A 173 -34.22 5.33 -9.92
C ALA A 173 -34.54 6.39 -10.99
N GLY A 174 -33.63 7.33 -11.23
CA GLY A 174 -33.77 8.34 -12.28
C GLY A 174 -33.73 7.76 -13.70
N GLN A 175 -33.00 6.67 -13.93
CA GLN A 175 -32.92 6.02 -15.24
C GLN A 175 -34.16 5.21 -15.63
N HIS A 176 -34.88 4.67 -14.64
CA HIS A 176 -36.09 3.88 -14.89
C HIS A 176 -37.37 4.73 -15.03
N ALA A 177 -37.32 6.01 -14.66
CA ALA A 177 -38.45 6.93 -14.74
C ALA A 177 -39.05 7.17 -16.15
N PRO A 178 -38.28 7.24 -17.27
CA PRO A 178 -38.85 7.53 -18.60
C PRO A 178 -39.53 6.33 -19.28
N TYR A 179 -39.32 5.10 -18.83
CA TYR A 179 -39.90 3.90 -19.45
C TYR A 179 -41.26 3.47 -18.86
N GLN A 180 -41.77 4.17 -17.85
CA GLN A 180 -43.07 3.91 -17.24
C GLN A 180 -44.20 4.79 -17.81
N ALA A 181 -43.99 5.45 -18.96
CA ALA A 181 -45.06 6.20 -19.62
C ALA A 181 -46.24 5.24 -19.94
N PRO A 182 -47.47 5.54 -19.45
CA PRO A 182 -48.62 4.67 -19.68
C PRO A 182 -48.91 4.58 -21.17
N GLN A 183 -48.96 3.35 -21.70
CA GLN A 183 -49.52 3.09 -23.02
C GLN A 183 -51.01 3.44 -22.94
N ALA A 184 -51.38 4.54 -23.60
CA ALA A 184 -52.76 4.96 -23.79
C ALA A 184 -53.46 4.12 -24.85
#